data_AF-A0A6V7KH67-F1
#
_entry.id   AF-A0A6V7KH67-F1
#
_cell.length_a   1.000
_cell.length_b   1.000
_cell.length_c   1.000
_cell.angle_alpha   90.00
_cell.angle_beta   90.00
_cell.angle_gamma   90.00
#
_symmetry.space_group_name_H-M   'P 1'
#
loop_
_entity.id
_entity.type
_entity.pdbx_description
1 polymer ?
#
loop_
_entity_poly.entity_id
_entity_poly.type
_entity_poly.pdbx_seq_one_letter_code
_entity_poly.pdbx_strand_id
1 'polypeptide(L)'
;KNEVEKRLQLLLNEGWTIPADSESRTVTLPDYFDGEKFRIGQEAFNKNIFTMMIAKLSGLLLLLAVPSILNILKFTKQSGTPCAAFKRYAATILHTCIWYRSEPNKNL
;
A
#
# COMPACT_ATOMS: atom_id res chain seq x y z
N LYS A 1 -32.25 10.88 -11.73
CA LYS A 1 -31.12 11.00 -12.69
C LYS A 1 -30.09 12.09 -12.35
N ASN A 2 -30.20 12.83 -11.24
CA ASN A 2 -29.43 14.07 -11.02
C ASN A 2 -28.35 13.98 -9.91
N GLU A 3 -28.37 12.94 -9.08
CA GLU A 3 -27.48 12.86 -7.90
C GLU A 3 -26.09 12.31 -8.25
N VAL A 4 -26.04 11.29 -9.11
CA VAL A 4 -24.78 10.69 -9.56
C VAL A 4 -23.95 11.70 -10.36
N GLU A 5 -24.61 12.49 -11.22
CA GLU A 5 -23.96 13.52 -12.03
C GLU A 5 -23.37 14.62 -11.15
N LYS A 6 -24.11 15.12 -10.15
CA LYS A 6 -23.61 16.09 -9.18
C LYS A 6 -22.41 15.56 -8.40
N ARG A 7 -22.46 14.30 -7.97
CA ARG A 7 -21.36 13.68 -7.24
C ARG A 7 -20.12 13.48 -8.11
N LEU A 8 -20.29 13.15 -9.39
CA LEU A 8 -19.19 13.08 -10.34
C LEU A 8 -18.56 14.46 -10.58
N GLN A 9 -19.37 15.52 -10.75
CA GLN A 9 -18.89 16.89 -10.91
C GLN A 9 -18.12 17.37 -9.68
N LEU A 10 -18.58 17.04 -8.48
CA LEU A 10 -17.86 17.32 -7.24
C LEU A 10 -16.48 16.62 -7.22
N LEU A 11 -16.43 15.33 -7.55
CA LEU A 11 -15.18 14.57 -7.59
C LEU A 11 -14.19 15.10 -8.63
N LEU A 12 -14.68 15.53 -9.80
CA LEU A 12 -13.82 16.08 -10.86
C LEU A 12 -13.26 17.46 -10.52
N ASN A 13 -14.05 18.33 -9.89
CA ASN A 13 -13.67 19.72 -9.62
C ASN A 13 -12.93 19.88 -8.29
N GLU A 14 -13.34 19.14 -7.25
CA GLU A 14 -12.85 19.29 -5.87
C GLU A 14 -12.16 18.02 -5.34
N GLY A 15 -12.35 16.85 -5.96
CA GLY A 15 -11.79 15.60 -5.45
C GLY A 15 -10.25 15.55 -5.42
N TRP A 16 -9.57 16.43 -6.15
CA TRP A 16 -8.11 16.54 -6.14
C TRP A 16 -7.58 17.55 -5.10
N THR A 17 -8.44 18.43 -4.57
CA THR A 17 -8.04 19.45 -3.58
C THR A 17 -8.03 18.90 -2.16
N ILE A 18 -8.77 17.82 -1.93
CA ILE A 18 -8.83 17.10 -0.66
C ILE A 18 -7.86 15.91 -0.75
N PRO A 19 -6.82 15.85 0.11
CA PRO A 19 -5.99 14.65 0.22
C PRO A 19 -6.89 13.44 0.50
N ALA A 20 -6.77 12.35 -0.26
CA ALA A 20 -7.59 11.15 -0.05
C ALA A 20 -7.45 10.55 1.37
N ASP A 21 -6.41 10.95 2.10
CA ASP A 21 -6.09 10.56 3.46
C ASP A 21 -6.31 11.70 4.48
N SER A 22 -7.04 12.77 4.14
CA SER A 22 -7.25 13.95 5.00
C SER A 22 -8.18 13.71 6.19
N GLU A 23 -8.97 12.64 6.16
CA GLU A 23 -9.70 12.23 7.35
C GLU A 23 -8.75 11.48 8.27
N SER A 24 -8.49 12.09 9.42
CA SER A 24 -7.94 11.46 10.62
C SER A 24 -8.68 10.15 10.87
N ARG A 25 -8.21 9.05 10.26
CA ARG A 25 -8.66 7.71 10.59
C ARG A 25 -8.11 7.45 11.98
N THR A 26 -8.95 7.67 12.99
CA THR A 26 -8.88 6.80 14.16
C THR A 26 -8.97 5.39 13.60
N VAL A 27 -7.81 4.73 13.46
CA VAL A 27 -7.76 3.35 12.99
C VAL A 27 -8.33 2.53 14.12
N THR A 28 -9.64 2.35 14.11
CA THR A 28 -10.30 1.44 15.03
C THR A 28 -9.85 0.04 14.66
N LEU A 29 -9.29 -0.67 15.63
CA LEU A 29 -8.94 -2.06 15.44
C LEU A 29 -10.22 -2.84 15.14
N PRO A 30 -10.21 -3.73 14.14
CA PRO A 30 -11.36 -4.56 13.85
C PRO A 30 -11.65 -5.52 15.01
N ASP A 31 -12.91 -5.91 15.19
CA ASP A 31 -13.34 -6.79 16.28
C ASP A 31 -12.63 -8.17 16.29
N TYR A 32 -12.10 -8.58 15.14
CA TYR A 32 -11.35 -9.82 14.99
C TYR A 32 -9.84 -9.66 15.22
N PHE A 33 -9.37 -8.47 15.62
CA PHE A 33 -7.95 -8.24 15.91
C PHE A 33 -7.49 -9.09 17.09
N ASP A 34 -6.47 -9.90 16.83
CA ASP A 34 -5.83 -10.75 17.82
C ASP A 34 -4.37 -10.29 17.97
N GLY A 35 -4.09 -9.59 19.09
CA GLY A 35 -2.78 -9.00 19.35
C GLY A 35 -1.66 -10.04 19.42
N GLU A 36 -1.96 -11.26 19.87
CA GLU A 36 -0.96 -12.31 19.98
C GLU A 36 -0.62 -12.89 18.61
N LYS A 37 -1.63 -13.17 17.77
CA LYS A 37 -1.38 -13.56 16.37
C LYS A 37 -0.65 -12.48 15.59
N PHE A 38 -0.99 -11.21 15.84
CA PHE A 38 -0.29 -10.09 15.22
C PHE A 38 1.19 -10.09 15.60
N ARG A 39 1.51 -10.20 16.90
CA ARG A 39 2.89 -10.26 17.42
C ARG A 39 3.68 -11.43 16.86
N ILE A 40 3.07 -12.62 16.76
CA ILE A 40 3.68 -13.79 16.12
C ILE A 40 4.05 -13.49 14.65
N GLY A 41 3.15 -12.83 13.92
CA GLY A 41 3.42 -12.38 12.55
C GLY A 41 4.61 -11.41 12.45
N GLN A 42 4.72 -10.45 13.38
CA GLN A 42 5.85 -9.53 13.45
C GLN A 42 7.16 -10.25 13.77
N GLU A 43 7.14 -11.20 14.68
CA GLU A 43 8.31 -12.01 15.03
C GLU A 43 8.78 -12.86 13.85
N ALA A 44 7.84 -13.52 13.16
CA ALA A 44 8.12 -14.27 11.95
C ALA A 44 8.78 -13.39 10.87
N PHE A 45 8.29 -12.15 10.70
CA PHE A 45 8.89 -11.19 9.79
C PHE A 45 10.31 -10.77 10.20
N ASN A 46 10.51 -10.43 11.47
CA ASN A 46 11.82 -9.98 11.95
C ASN A 46 12.88 -11.08 11.85
N LYS A 47 12.50 -12.35 12.06
CA LYS A 47 13.40 -13.50 11.90
C LYS A 47 13.70 -13.84 10.43
N ASN A 48 12.84 -13.46 9.49
CA ASN A 48 12.90 -13.92 8.09
C ASN A 48 12.83 -12.78 7.06
N ILE A 49 13.27 -11.57 7.44
CA ILE A 49 13.10 -10.36 6.62
C ILE A 49 13.61 -10.52 5.19
N PHE A 50 14.80 -11.10 4.99
CA PHE A 50 15.39 -11.29 3.67
C PHE A 50 14.55 -12.24 2.80
N THR A 51 14.19 -13.40 3.34
CA THR A 51 13.35 -14.39 2.65
C THR A 51 12.00 -13.81 2.26
N MET A 52 11.37 -13.06 3.16
CA MET A 52 10.09 -12.42 2.89
C MET A 52 10.18 -11.32 1.83
N MET A 53 11.26 -10.54 1.79
CA MET A 53 11.46 -9.53 0.75
C MET A 53 11.71 -10.16 -0.63
N ILE A 54 12.50 -11.23 -0.69
CA ILE A 54 12.74 -11.98 -1.94
C ILE A 54 11.44 -12.61 -2.45
N ALA A 55 10.63 -13.20 -1.56
CA ALA A 55 9.33 -13.75 -1.92
C ALA A 55 8.38 -12.68 -2.49
N LYS A 56 8.34 -11.50 -1.86
CA LYS A 56 7.55 -10.36 -2.34
C LYS A 56 8.03 -9.85 -3.71
N LEU A 57 9.34 -9.75 -3.92
CA LEU A 57 9.91 -9.37 -5.22
C LEU A 57 9.58 -10.40 -6.30
N SER A 58 9.68 -11.70 -5.98
CA SER A 58 9.34 -12.79 -6.89
C SER A 58 7.86 -12.77 -7.28
N GLY A 59 6.97 -12.55 -6.31
CA GLY A 59 5.55 -12.38 -6.56
C GLY A 59 5.26 -11.17 -7.45
N LEU A 60 5.96 -10.05 -7.23
CA LEU A 60 5.86 -8.88 -8.10
C LEU A 60 6.29 -9.19 -9.54
N LEU A 61 7.41 -9.90 -9.75
CA LEU A 61 7.86 -10.30 -11.09
C LEU A 61 6.79 -11.12 -11.81
N LEU A 62 6.12 -12.03 -11.08
CA LEU A 62 4.99 -12.80 -11.62
C LEU A 62 3.81 -11.89 -11.99
N LEU A 63 3.49 -10.89 -11.15
CA LEU A 63 2.42 -9.92 -11.46
C LEU A 63 2.72 -9.08 -12.71
N LEU A 64 3.99 -8.81 -13.02
CA LEU A 64 4.38 -8.12 -14.25
C LEU A 64 4.11 -8.93 -15.52
N ALA A 65 3.96 -10.26 -15.41
CA ALA A 65 3.55 -11.12 -16.52
C ALA A 65 2.05 -11.00 -16.84
N VAL A 66 1.24 -10.42 -15.95
CA VAL A 66 -0.20 -10.21 -16.15
C VAL A 66 -0.42 -8.86 -16.85
N PRO A 67 -0.89 -8.82 -18.11
CA PRO A 67 -0.94 -7.58 -18.90
C PRO A 67 -1.80 -6.47 -18.29
N SER A 68 -2.91 -6.82 -17.64
CA SER A 68 -3.79 -5.85 -16.99
C SER A 68 -3.08 -5.10 -15.85
N ILE A 69 -2.30 -5.81 -15.04
CA ILE A 69 -1.53 -5.24 -13.93
C ILE A 69 -0.37 -4.41 -14.48
N LEU A 70 0.36 -4.95 -15.48
CA LEU A 70 1.46 -4.25 -16.11
C LEU A 70 1.01 -2.93 -16.73
N ASN A 71 -0.16 -2.89 -17.38
CA ASN A 71 -0.70 -1.67 -17.98
C ASN A 71 -0.95 -0.59 -16.93
N ILE A 72 -1.58 -0.94 -15.80
CA ILE A 72 -1.78 -0.01 -14.67
C ILE A 72 -0.43 0.54 -14.20
N LEU A 73 0.57 -0.32 -13.99
CA LEU A 73 1.90 0.10 -13.54
C LEU A 73 2.59 1.02 -14.55
N LYS A 74 2.40 0.81 -15.87
CA LYS A 74 2.89 1.71 -16.91
C LYS A 74 2.21 3.08 -16.83
N PHE A 75 0.90 3.14 -16.62
CA PHE A 75 0.16 4.40 -16.50
C PHE A 75 0.59 5.26 -15.31
N THR A 76 1.07 4.66 -14.22
CA THR A 76 1.60 5.42 -13.06
C THR A 76 2.84 6.26 -13.40
N LYS A 77 3.57 5.92 -14.49
CA LYS A 77 4.87 6.49 -14.88
C LYS A 77 5.97 6.39 -13.81
N GLN A 78 5.74 5.65 -12.72
CA GLN A 78 6.70 5.50 -11.61
C GLN A 78 7.77 4.42 -11.87
N SER A 79 7.78 3.76 -13.02
CA SER A 79 8.76 2.71 -13.35
C SER A 79 9.08 2.58 -14.84
N GLY A 80 8.93 3.68 -15.59
CA GLY A 80 9.34 3.73 -16.98
C GLY A 80 10.87 3.78 -17.18
N THR A 81 11.63 4.12 -16.13
CA THR A 81 13.10 4.15 -16.14
C THR A 81 13.67 3.32 -14.98
N PRO A 82 14.89 2.78 -15.11
CA PRO A 82 15.53 2.02 -14.03
C PRO A 82 15.61 2.79 -12.70
N CYS A 83 15.93 4.10 -12.76
CA CYS A 83 16.02 4.95 -11.57
C CYS A 83 14.65 5.13 -10.89
N ALA A 84 13.60 5.41 -11.65
CA ALA A 84 12.24 5.54 -11.11
C ALA A 84 11.75 4.21 -10.51
N ALA A 85 12.00 3.10 -11.20
CA ALA A 85 11.67 1.76 -10.72
C ALA A 85 12.39 1.42 -9.42
N PHE A 86 13.71 1.68 -9.34
CA PHE A 86 14.48 1.50 -8.13
C PHE A 86 13.89 2.29 -6.96
N LYS A 87 13.61 3.58 -7.16
CA LYS A 87 13.02 4.45 -6.13
C LYS A 87 11.67 3.90 -5.64
N ARG A 88 10.79 3.47 -6.55
CA ARG A 88 9.48 2.88 -6.19
C ARG A 88 9.62 1.63 -5.34
N TYR A 89 10.49 0.70 -5.74
CA TYR A 89 10.62 -0.57 -5.05
C TYR A 89 11.40 -0.46 -3.73
N ALA A 90 12.39 0.43 -3.65
CA ALA A 90 13.04 0.78 -2.38
C ALA A 90 12.03 1.39 -1.39
N ALA A 91 11.19 2.32 -1.84
CA ALA A 91 10.11 2.86 -1.00
C ALA A 91 9.12 1.78 -0.55
N THR A 92 8.79 0.82 -1.44
CA THR A 92 7.91 -0.32 -1.10
C THR A 92 8.54 -1.21 -0.03
N ILE A 93 9.84 -1.49 -0.10
CA ILE A 93 10.56 -2.27 0.91
C ILE A 93 10.54 -1.54 2.25
N LEU A 94 10.88 -0.25 2.27
CA LEU A 94 10.85 0.56 3.49
C LEU A 94 9.45 0.59 4.11
N HIS A 95 8.43 0.83 3.30
CA HIS A 95 7.04 0.85 3.75
C HIS A 95 6.58 -0.50 4.30
N THR A 96 7.02 -1.61 3.67
CA THR A 96 6.77 -2.96 4.18
C THR A 96 7.43 -3.16 5.55
N CYS A 97 8.69 -2.72 5.72
CA CYS A 97 9.35 -2.78 7.02
C CYS A 97 8.62 -1.98 8.10
N ILE A 98 8.11 -0.80 7.76
CA ILE A 98 7.30 0.02 8.67
C ILE A 98 6.05 -0.77 9.07
N TRP A 99 5.27 -1.29 8.12
CA TRP A 99 4.05 -2.05 8.42
C TRP A 99 4.26 -3.22 9.37
N TYR A 100 5.29 -4.04 9.16
CA TYR A 100 5.53 -5.19 10.04
C TYR A 100 6.12 -4.81 11.40
N ARG A 101 6.62 -3.58 11.58
CA ARG A 101 7.23 -3.11 12.84
C ARG A 101 6.37 -2.10 13.58
N SER A 102 5.38 -1.51 12.91
CA SER A 102 4.41 -0.61 13.51
C SER A 102 3.42 -1.38 14.38
N GLU A 103 3.05 -0.77 15.50
CA GLU A 103 1.93 -1.25 16.31
C GLU A 103 0.71 -0.36 16.03
N PRO A 104 -0.49 -0.95 15.91
CA PRO A 104 -1.67 -0.21 15.46
C PRO A 104 -2.16 0.91 16.40
N ASN A 105 -1.56 1.12 17.57
CA ASN A 105 -1.96 2.17 18.53
C ASN A 105 -0.81 2.86 19.29
N LYS A 106 0.45 2.74 18.85
CA LYS A 106 1.59 3.31 19.62
C LYS A 106 1.83 4.82 19.44
N ASN A 107 1.01 5.50 18.64
CA ASN A 107 1.09 6.94 18.42
C ASN A 107 -0.29 7.62 18.61
N LEU A 108 -0.90 7.38 19.77
CA LEU A 108 -1.90 8.26 20.39
C LEU A 108 -1.35 8.74 21.73
#